data_AF-A0A7J9WV92-F1
#
_entry.id   AF-A0A7J9WV92-F1
#
_cell.length_a   1.000
_cell.length_b   1.000
_cell.length_c   1.000
_cell.angle_alpha   90.00
_cell.angle_beta   90.00
_cell.angle_gamma   90.00
#
_symmetry.space_group_name_H-M   'P 1'
#
loop_
_entity.id
_entity.type
_entity.pdbx_description
1 polymer ?
#
loop_
_entity_poly.entity_id
_entity_poly.type
_entity_poly.pdbx_seq_one_letter_code
_entity_poly.pdbx_strand_id
1 'polypeptide(L)' 'MAELIRGYLWAGHRHRHRLILPVGPPGKAARSFRAGANLAPERAAGHRTREDFLTERLR' A
#
# COMPACT_ATOMS: atom_id res chain seq x y z
N MET A 1 4.87 2.13 7.10
CA MET A 1 4.53 2.26 5.66
C MET A 1 5.71 2.00 4.73
N ALA A 2 6.83 2.71 4.87
CA ALA A 2 8.00 2.53 3.99
C ALA A 2 8.58 1.09 4.03
N GLU A 3 8.64 0.46 5.21
CA GLU A 3 9.10 -0.93 5.33
C GLU A 3 8.18 -1.93 4.62
N LEU A 4 6.86 -1.76 4.74
CA LEU A 4 5.88 -2.60 4.04
C LEU A 4 6.08 -2.53 2.51
N ILE A 5 6.29 -1.32 1.98
CA ILE A 5 6.53 -1.10 0.55
C ILE A 5 7.84 -1.78 0.12
N ARG A 6 8.91 -1.66 0.91
CA ARG A 6 10.20 -2.31 0.62
C ARG A 6 10.07 -3.84 0.63
N GLY A 7 9.38 -4.40 1.63
CA GLY A 7 9.12 -5.84 1.73
C GLY A 7 8.35 -6.37 0.52
N TYR A 8 7.29 -5.67 0.09
CA TYR A 8 6.51 -6.05 -1.10
C TYR A 8 7.35 -6.03 -2.38
N LEU A 9 8.15 -4.98 -2.60
CA LEU A 9 9.01 -4.87 -3.79
C LEU A 9 10.10 -5.95 -3.80
N TRP A 10 10.63 -6.31 -2.63
CA TRP A 10 11.63 -7.36 -2.50
C TRP A 10 11.04 -8.74 -2.84
N ALA A 11 9.85 -9.05 -2.32
CA ALA A 11 9.16 -10.32 -2.56
C ALA A 11 8.68 -10.48 -4.02
N GLY A 12 8.15 -9.41 -4.63
CA GLY A 12 7.56 -9.46 -5.98
C GLY A 12 8.58 -9.38 -7.14
N HIS A 13 9.81 -8.94 -6.90
CA HIS A 13 10.75 -8.60 -7.97
C HIS A 13 12.18 -9.13 -7.75
N ARG A 14 12.36 -10.45 -7.57
CA ARG A 14 13.66 -11.19 -7.66
C ARG A 14 14.91 -10.37 -7.24
N HIS A 15 14.84 -9.67 -6.12
CA HIS A 15 15.94 -8.83 -5.58
C HIS A 15 16.53 -7.78 -6.54
N ARG A 16 15.71 -7.18 -7.42
CA ARG A 16 16.19 -6.01 -8.18
C ARG A 16 16.19 -4.78 -7.28
N HIS A 17 17.38 -4.19 -7.08
CA HIS A 17 17.55 -2.93 -6.38
C HIS A 17 16.91 -1.78 -7.18
N ARG A 18 15.59 -1.62 -7.05
CA ARG A 18 14.84 -0.53 -7.68
C ARG A 18 14.93 0.73 -6.81
N LEU A 19 15.32 1.84 -7.43
CA LEU A 19 15.28 3.14 -6.78
C LEU A 19 13.81 3.52 -6.47
N ILE A 20 13.53 3.86 -5.22
CA ILE A 20 12.22 4.37 -4.80
C ILE A 20 12.27 5.89 -4.90
N LEU A 21 11.52 6.45 -5.84
CA LEU A 21 11.42 7.89 -6.05
C LEU A 21 10.14 8.45 -5.40
N PRO A 22 10.23 9.56 -4.65
CA PRO A 22 9.04 10.24 -4.14
C PRO A 22 8.35 11.00 -5.28
N VAL A 23 7.42 10.34 -5.97
CA VAL A 23 6.60 10.97 -7.00
C VAL A 23 5.33 11.54 -6.36
N GLY A 24 5.23 12.87 -6.32
CA GLY A 24 4.03 13.56 -5.84
C GLY A 24 3.09 13.89 -7.01
N PRO A 25 2.03 13.10 -7.27
CA PRO A 25 1.09 13.44 -8.33
C PRO A 25 0.44 14.81 -8.04
N PRO A 26 0.33 15.68 -9.07
CA PRO A 26 -0.20 17.03 -8.90
C PRO A 26 -1.73 17.03 -8.81
N GLY A 27 -2.29 18.18 -8.42
CA GLY A 27 -3.73 18.43 -8.48
C GLY A 27 -4.51 18.06 -7.23
N LYS A 28 -5.81 18.40 -7.25
CA LYS A 28 -6.73 18.24 -6.12
C LYS A 28 -7.01 16.77 -5.81
N ALA A 29 -7.24 15.95 -6.83
CA ALA A 29 -7.49 14.51 -6.66
C ALA A 29 -6.36 13.80 -5.91
N ALA A 30 -5.10 14.06 -6.31
CA ALA A 30 -3.94 13.50 -5.65
C ALA A 30 -3.80 13.95 -4.18
N ARG A 31 -4.14 15.21 -3.88
CA ARG A 31 -4.18 15.72 -2.50
C ARG A 31 -5.26 15.04 -1.68
N SER A 32 -6.47 14.89 -2.21
CA SER A 32 -7.58 14.21 -1.52
C SER A 32 -7.29 12.73 -1.28
N PHE A 33 -6.69 12.04 -2.24
CA PHE A 33 -6.28 10.64 -2.08
C PHE A 33 -5.25 10.49 -0.95
N ARG A 34 -4.23 11.36 -0.89
CA ARG A 34 -3.26 11.37 0.21
C ARG A 34 -3.89 11.67 1.58
N ALA A 35 -4.97 12.47 1.59
CA ALA A 35 -5.76 12.73 2.79
C ALA A 35 -6.71 11.58 3.16
N GLY A 36 -6.71 10.48 2.40
CA GLY A 36 -7.51 9.28 2.70
C GLY A 36 -8.93 9.32 2.14
N ALA A 37 -9.25 10.20 1.19
CA ALA A 37 -10.60 10.25 0.59
C ALA A 37 -10.99 8.97 -0.18
N ASN A 38 -10.04 8.07 -0.43
CA ASN A 38 -10.27 6.74 -1.00
C ASN A 38 -10.53 5.65 0.07
N LEU A 39 -10.43 5.99 1.34
CA LEU A 39 -10.72 5.10 2.45
C LEU A 39 -12.20 5.25 2.83
N ALA A 40 -12.80 4.17 3.32
CA ALA A 40 -14.18 4.16 3.81
C ALA A 40 -14.22 3.50 5.21
N PRO A 41 -13.66 4.15 6.25
CA PRO A 41 -13.55 3.55 7.58
C PRO A 41 -14.92 3.22 8.20
N GLU A 42 -15.95 4.01 7.89
CA GLU A 42 -17.34 3.79 8.32
C GLU A 42 -18.00 2.60 7.61
N ARG A 43 -17.36 2.06 6.56
CA ARG A 43 -17.87 0.95 5.74
C ARG A 43 -16.83 -0.15 5.53
N ALA A 44 -16.08 -0.49 6.57
CA ALA A 44 -15.16 -1.62 6.59
C ALA A 44 -15.90 -2.98 6.70
N ALA A 45 -16.76 -3.32 5.73
CA ALA A 45 -17.60 -4.52 5.76
C ALA A 45 -16.86 -5.85 5.48
N GLY A 46 -15.54 -5.83 5.35
CA GLY A 46 -14.74 -7.03 5.10
C GLY A 46 -14.66 -7.93 6.33
N HIS A 47 -14.74 -9.25 6.14
CA HIS A 47 -14.63 -10.23 7.23
C HIS A 47 -13.19 -10.49 7.70
N ARG A 48 -12.21 -9.83 7.09
CA ARG A 48 -10.79 -10.08 7.32
C ARG A 48 -9.98 -8.81 7.14
N THR A 49 -8.97 -8.64 7.98
CA THR A 49 -8.01 -7.54 7.80
C THR A 49 -7.06 -7.84 6.65
N ARG A 50 -6.46 -6.78 6.10
CA ARG A 50 -5.45 -6.93 5.05
C ARG A 50 -4.21 -7.64 5.58
N GLU A 51 -3.85 -7.35 6.82
CA GLU A 51 -2.73 -7.95 7.55
C GLU A 51 -2.94 -9.46 7.67
N ASP A 52 -4.11 -9.91 8.13
CA ASP A 52 -4.43 -11.33 8.24
C ASP A 52 -4.32 -12.03 6.88
N PHE A 53 -4.83 -11.40 5.81
CA PHE A 53 -4.78 -11.95 4.44
C PHE A 53 -3.34 -12.17 3.98
N LEU A 54 -2.46 -11.20 4.21
CA LEU A 54 -1.06 -11.28 3.81
C LEU A 54 -0.30 -12.36 4.60
N THR A 55 -0.56 -12.48 5.90
CA THR A 55 0.06 -13.51 6.74
C THR A 55 -0.26 -14.93 6.29
N GLU A 56 -1.45 -15.18 5.74
CA GLU A 56 -1.77 -16.52 5.20
C GLU A 56 -1.11 -16.78 3.85
N ARG A 57 -1.06 -15.78 2.96
CA ARG A 57 -0.60 -15.95 1.57
C ARG A 57 0.92 -15.91 1.39
N LEU A 58 1.64 -15.30 2.31
CA LEU A 58 3.10 -15.11 2.25
C LEU A 58 3.85 -16.00 3.26
N ARG A 59 3.23 -17.08 3.74
CA ARG A 59 3.95 -18.14 4.48
C ARG A 59 4.96 -18.83 3.57
#